data_AF-A0A7S0JPX0-F1
#
_entry.id   AF-A0A7S0JPX0-F1
#
_cell.length_a   1.000
_cell.length_b   1.000
_cell.length_c   1.000
_cell.angle_alpha   90.00
_cell.angle_beta   90.00
_cell.angle_gamma   90.00
#
_symmetry.space_group_name_H-M   'P 1'
#
loop_
_entity.id
_entity.type
_entity.pdbx_description
1 polymer ?
#
loop_
_entity_poly.entity_id
_entity_poly.type
_entity_poly.pdbx_seq_one_letter_code
_entity_poly.pdbx_strand_id
1 'polypeptide(L)'
;TSDISVAGRILGQFPERLTEEQRVPDNLAALGKLTLKPEANIIKLPNISASVAQLKAAIKELQDKGYNIPDFPEKPQTEEEKDIRARYNKCIGSAVNPVLREG
;
A
#
# COMPACT_ATOMS: atom_id res chain seq x y z
N THR A 1 -14.95 3.87 -7.10
CA THR A 1 -14.12 4.61 -6.13
C THR A 1 -12.72 3.98 -6.14
N SER A 2 -11.68 4.70 -5.73
CA SER A 2 -10.31 4.16 -5.67
C SER A 2 -9.86 4.10 -4.22
N ASP A 3 -9.64 2.89 -3.69
CA ASP A 3 -9.19 2.71 -2.31
C ASP A 3 -7.67 2.94 -2.20
N ILE A 4 -7.29 3.93 -1.39
CA ILE A 4 -5.91 4.31 -1.05
C ILE A 4 -5.67 4.24 0.46
N SER A 5 -6.52 3.53 1.19
CA SER A 5 -6.35 3.24 2.62
C SER A 5 -5.02 2.53 2.90
N VAL A 6 -4.58 2.50 4.16
CA VAL A 6 -3.37 1.77 4.54
C VAL A 6 -3.52 0.29 4.20
N ALA A 7 -4.66 -0.31 4.53
CA ALA A 7 -4.96 -1.71 4.24
C ALA A 7 -4.99 -1.99 2.72
N GLY A 8 -5.71 -1.18 1.94
CA GLY A 8 -5.77 -1.35 0.49
C GLY A 8 -4.40 -1.24 -0.18
N ARG A 9 -3.56 -0.29 0.27
CA ARG A 9 -2.19 -0.15 -0.23
C ARG A 9 -1.30 -1.35 0.14
N ILE A 10 -1.42 -1.88 1.37
CA ILE A 10 -0.70 -3.09 1.78
C ILE A 10 -1.08 -4.26 0.87
N LEU A 11 -2.38 -4.53 0.72
CA LEU A 11 -2.87 -5.66 -0.08
C LEU A 11 -2.44 -5.54 -1.55
N GLY A 12 -2.44 -4.32 -2.10
CA GLY A 12 -1.96 -4.06 -3.46
C GLY A 12 -0.47 -4.32 -3.68
N GLN A 13 0.36 -4.40 -2.63
CA GLN A 13 1.79 -4.72 -2.74
C GLN A 13 2.11 -6.23 -2.69
N PHE A 14 1.15 -7.08 -2.28
CA PHE A 14 1.37 -8.53 -2.10
C PHE A 14 0.32 -9.41 -2.81
N PRO A 15 -0.08 -9.14 -4.06
CA PRO A 15 -1.13 -9.93 -4.73
C PRO A 15 -0.78 -11.42 -4.84
N GLU A 16 0.50 -11.77 -4.93
CA GLU A 16 0.99 -13.14 -5.02
C GLU A 16 0.78 -13.95 -3.73
N ARG A 17 0.57 -13.27 -2.60
CA ARG A 17 0.28 -13.89 -1.30
C ARG A 17 -1.22 -14.02 -1.02
N LEU A 18 -2.06 -13.54 -1.93
CA LEU A 18 -3.51 -13.48 -1.77
C LEU A 18 -4.21 -14.45 -2.71
N THR A 19 -5.35 -14.98 -2.25
CA THR A 19 -6.31 -15.68 -3.10
C THR A 19 -6.87 -14.74 -4.17
N GLU A 20 -7.43 -15.27 -5.24
CA GLU A 20 -7.96 -14.44 -6.32
C GLU A 20 -9.05 -13.48 -5.83
N GLU A 21 -9.86 -13.92 -4.87
CA GLU A 21 -10.94 -13.14 -4.26
C GLU A 21 -10.43 -12.05 -3.31
N GLN A 22 -9.25 -12.24 -2.72
CA GLN A 22 -8.63 -11.28 -1.80
C GLN A 22 -7.80 -10.21 -2.51
N ARG A 23 -7.41 -10.45 -3.77
CA ARG A 23 -6.56 -9.52 -4.52
C ARG A 23 -7.28 -8.19 -4.76
N VAL A 24 -6.56 -7.11 -4.50
CA VAL A 24 -6.99 -5.76 -4.84
C VAL A 24 -5.97 -5.12 -5.78
N PRO A 25 -6.41 -4.25 -6.70
CA PRO A 25 -5.48 -3.54 -7.58
C PRO A 25 -4.62 -2.55 -6.80
N ASP A 26 -3.41 -2.28 -7.28
CA ASP A 26 -2.59 -1.14 -6.81
C ASP A 26 -3.19 0.18 -7.34
N ASN A 27 -4.21 0.65 -6.63
CA ASN A 27 -4.93 1.88 -6.96
C ASN A 27 -4.02 3.11 -6.91
N LEU A 28 -3.02 3.15 -6.01
CA LEU A 28 -2.15 4.31 -5.90
C LEU A 28 -1.25 4.43 -7.14
N ALA A 29 -0.70 3.31 -7.62
CA ALA A 29 0.04 3.30 -8.88
C ALA A 29 -0.85 3.66 -10.09
N ALA A 30 -2.10 3.18 -10.11
CA ALA A 30 -3.05 3.52 -11.17
C ALA A 30 -3.41 5.02 -11.16
N LEU A 31 -3.65 5.60 -9.98
CA LEU A 31 -3.94 7.03 -9.83
C LEU A 31 -2.73 7.91 -10.18
N GLY A 32 -1.51 7.49 -9.83
CA GLY A 32 -0.28 8.20 -10.24
C GLY A 32 -0.04 8.18 -11.75
N LYS A 33 -0.53 7.18 -12.47
CA LYS A 33 -0.55 7.21 -13.95
C LYS A 33 -1.65 8.12 -14.48
N LEU A 34 -2.78 8.18 -13.78
CA LEU A 34 -3.91 9.03 -14.16
C LEU A 34 -3.56 10.50 -14.05
N THR A 35 -2.83 10.92 -13.01
CA THR A 35 -2.41 12.33 -12.80
C THR A 35 -1.61 12.92 -13.95
N LEU A 36 -0.95 12.08 -14.75
CA LEU A 36 -0.20 12.48 -15.94
C LEU A 36 -1.07 12.69 -17.18
N LYS A 37 -2.38 12.45 -17.08
CA LYS A 37 -3.31 12.58 -18.19
C LYS A 37 -4.11 13.87 -18.10
N PRO A 38 -4.38 14.56 -19.23
CA PRO A 38 -5.14 15.81 -19.22
C PRO A 38 -6.59 15.63 -18.74
N GLU A 39 -7.16 14.43 -18.88
CA GLU A 39 -8.50 14.11 -18.39
C GLU A 39 -8.58 13.81 -16.88
N ALA A 40 -7.48 13.86 -16.15
CA ALA A 40 -7.45 13.53 -14.73
C ALA A 40 -8.36 14.45 -13.90
N ASN A 41 -9.35 13.87 -13.24
CA ASN A 41 -10.20 14.57 -12.29
C ASN A 41 -10.33 13.74 -11.01
N ILE A 42 -9.57 14.12 -9.97
CA ILE A 42 -9.43 13.35 -8.74
C ILE A 42 -9.88 14.21 -7.54
N ILE A 43 -10.94 13.78 -6.87
CA ILE A 43 -11.35 14.35 -5.58
C ILE A 43 -10.64 13.60 -4.47
N LYS A 44 -9.68 14.24 -3.82
CA LYS A 44 -8.83 13.62 -2.79
C LYS A 44 -9.25 14.01 -1.38
N LEU A 45 -9.77 13.05 -0.63
CA LEU A 45 -10.06 13.18 0.81
C LEU A 45 -8.79 12.95 1.65
N PRO A 46 -8.71 13.41 2.91
CA PRO A 46 -7.60 13.10 3.81
C PRO A 46 -7.34 11.59 3.95
N ASN A 47 -6.07 11.20 4.09
CA ASN A 47 -5.66 9.80 4.30
C ASN A 47 -4.55 9.70 5.36
N ILE A 48 -4.36 8.51 5.92
CA ILE A 48 -3.31 8.23 6.91
C ILE A 48 -1.94 8.20 6.24
N SER A 49 -1.00 8.97 6.80
CA SER A 49 0.44 8.79 6.59
C SER A 49 0.97 7.88 7.70
N ALA A 50 1.06 6.57 7.42
CA ALA A 50 1.23 5.57 8.47
C ALA A 50 2.64 5.60 9.07
N SER A 51 2.73 5.62 10.40
CA SER A 51 3.97 5.26 11.11
C SER A 51 4.24 3.76 10.99
N VAL A 52 5.45 3.32 11.33
CA VAL A 52 5.77 1.87 11.39
C VAL A 52 4.86 1.12 12.36
N ALA A 53 4.51 1.73 13.50
CA ALA A 53 3.59 1.13 14.46
C ALA A 53 2.18 0.95 13.88
N GLN A 54 1.67 1.95 13.16
CA GLN A 54 0.37 1.87 12.48
C GLN A 54 0.39 0.85 11.33
N LEU A 55 1.50 0.74 10.60
CA LEU A 55 1.68 -0.30 9.59
C LEU A 55 1.57 -1.69 10.22
N LYS A 56 2.33 -1.96 11.28
CA LYS A 56 2.31 -3.26 11.97
C LYS A 56 0.93 -3.61 12.50
N ALA A 57 0.20 -2.63 13.05
CA ALA A 57 -1.17 -2.83 13.49
C ALA A 57 -2.11 -3.21 12.34
N ALA A 58 -1.99 -2.54 11.19
CA ALA A 58 -2.79 -2.86 10.00
C ALA A 58 -2.43 -4.23 9.40
N ILE A 59 -1.14 -4.60 9.38
CA ILE A 59 -0.70 -5.94 8.97
C ILE A 59 -1.34 -7.00 9.85
N LYS A 60 -1.27 -6.83 11.17
CA LYS A 60 -1.86 -7.77 12.12
C LYS A 60 -3.38 -7.90 11.94
N GLU A 61 -4.09 -6.77 11.80
CA GLU A 61 -5.54 -6.79 11.57
C GLU A 61 -5.90 -7.53 10.27
N LEU A 62 -5.11 -7.38 9.21
CA LEU A 62 -5.31 -8.11 7.96
C LEU A 62 -5.00 -9.61 8.12
N GLN A 63 -3.92 -9.97 8.81
CA GLN A 63 -3.61 -11.37 9.10
C GLN A 63 -4.71 -12.04 9.92
N ASP A 64 -5.25 -11.35 10.94
CA ASP A 64 -6.38 -11.82 11.76
C ASP A 64 -7.67 -12.03 10.91
N LYS A 65 -7.79 -11.33 9.78
CA LYS A 65 -8.88 -11.49 8.80
C LYS A 65 -8.58 -12.56 7.72
N GLY A 66 -7.47 -13.27 7.82
CA GLY A 66 -7.10 -14.37 6.91
C GLY A 66 -6.33 -13.96 5.66
N TYR A 67 -5.75 -12.75 5.61
CA TYR A 67 -4.85 -12.36 4.53
C TYR A 67 -3.43 -12.86 4.82
N ASN A 68 -2.86 -13.68 3.94
CA ASN A 68 -1.55 -14.31 4.13
C ASN A 68 -0.36 -13.39 3.77
N ILE A 69 -0.39 -12.14 4.24
CA ILE A 69 0.66 -11.15 4.00
C ILE A 69 1.81 -11.28 5.03
N PRO A 70 3.08 -11.06 4.63
CA PRO A 70 4.22 -11.22 5.52
C PRO A 70 4.28 -10.12 6.59
N ASP A 71 4.95 -10.39 7.71
CA ASP A 71 5.24 -9.35 8.70
C ASP A 71 6.20 -8.28 8.16
N PHE A 72 6.24 -7.12 8.81
CA PHE A 72 7.22 -6.08 8.50
C PHE A 72 8.60 -6.41 9.10
N PRO A 73 9.64 -6.70 8.29
CA PRO A 73 10.95 -7.06 8.81
C PRO A 73 11.72 -5.81 9.25
N GLU A 74 11.90 -5.65 10.56
CA GLU A 74 12.59 -4.48 11.12
C GLU A 74 14.08 -4.45 10.81
N LYS A 75 14.72 -5.62 10.71
CA LYS A 75 16.14 -5.78 10.44
C LYS A 75 16.33 -6.88 9.37
N PRO A 76 16.00 -6.60 8.09
CA PRO A 76 16.05 -7.60 7.04
C PRO A 76 17.49 -8.12 6.86
N GLN A 77 17.65 -9.45 6.87
CA GLN A 77 18.91 -10.15 6.68
C GLN A 77 18.98 -10.81 5.29
N THR A 78 17.83 -11.26 4.77
CA THR A 78 17.74 -11.94 3.47
C THR A 78 17.29 -11.00 2.36
N GLU A 79 17.53 -11.38 1.10
CA GLU A 79 17.01 -10.62 -0.05
C GLU A 79 15.48 -10.60 -0.09
N GLU A 80 14.81 -11.68 0.33
CA GLU A 80 13.36 -11.72 0.46
C GLU A 80 12.86 -10.71 1.51
N GLU A 81 13.47 -10.66 2.69
CA GLU A 81 13.09 -9.69 3.72
C GLU A 81 13.35 -8.24 3.28
N LYS A 82 14.43 -8.00 2.52
CA LYS A 82 14.71 -6.68 1.94
C LYS A 82 13.63 -6.28 0.93
N ASP A 83 13.18 -7.19 0.08
CA ASP A 83 12.07 -6.95 -0.86
C ASP A 83 10.77 -6.65 -0.11
N ILE A 84 10.40 -7.48 0.87
CA ILE A 84 9.21 -7.28 1.71
C ILE A 84 9.26 -5.91 2.39
N ARG A 85 10.41 -5.53 2.98
CA ARG A 85 10.58 -4.21 3.60
C ARG A 85 10.41 -3.10 2.58
N ALA A 86 11.02 -3.22 1.41
CA ALA A 86 10.95 -2.21 0.36
C ALA A 86 9.51 -1.98 -0.12
N ARG A 87 8.73 -3.05 -0.27
CA ARG A 87 7.29 -2.97 -0.58
C ARG A 87 6.49 -2.28 0.53
N TYR A 88 6.70 -2.67 1.79
CA TYR A 88 6.04 -2.00 2.92
C TYR A 88 6.46 -0.55 3.10
N ASN A 89 7.68 -0.17 2.73
CA ASN A 89 8.12 1.22 2.77
C ASN A 89 7.32 2.12 1.82
N LYS A 90 6.71 1.56 0.77
CA LYS A 90 5.75 2.29 -0.09
C LYS A 90 4.39 2.51 0.59
N CYS A 91 4.15 1.86 1.73
CA CYS A 91 2.90 1.95 2.48
C CYS A 91 2.98 2.91 3.68
N ILE A 92 4.18 3.29 4.13
CA ILE A 92 4.41 4.15 5.30
C ILE A 92 4.69 5.60 4.90
N GLY A 93 4.60 6.50 5.89
CA GLY A 93 4.81 7.92 5.70
C GLY A 93 3.80 8.53 4.72
N SER A 94 4.15 9.68 4.14
CA SER A 94 3.31 10.37 3.16
C SER A 94 3.43 9.70 1.78
N ALA A 95 3.00 8.45 1.65
CA ALA A 95 3.09 7.69 0.40
C ALA A 95 2.16 8.20 -0.72
N VAL A 96 1.01 8.77 -0.36
CA VAL A 96 -0.03 9.13 -1.34
C VAL A 96 0.21 10.49 -1.98
N ASN A 97 0.47 11.53 -1.18
CA ASN A 97 0.53 12.90 -1.68
C ASN A 97 1.63 13.12 -2.75
N PRO A 98 2.87 12.60 -2.60
CA PRO A 98 3.91 12.74 -3.60
C PRO A 98 3.58 12.09 -4.94
N VAL A 99 2.68 11.10 -4.97
CA VAL A 99 2.25 10.43 -6.20
C VAL A 99 1.10 11.18 -6.89
N LEU A 100 0.27 11.87 -6.12
CA LEU A 100 -0.95 12.51 -6.65
C LEU A 100 -0.78 14.00 -6.98
N ARG A 101 0.28 14.66 -6.49
CA ARG A 101 0.49 16.10 -6.62
C ARG A 101 1.51 16.41 -7.73
N GLU A 102 1.09 16.17 -8.97
CA GLU A 102 1.85 16.47 -10.20
C GLU A 102 1.51 17.87 -10.71
N GLY A 103 1.78 18.90 -9.90
CA GLY A 103 1.44 20.30 -10.20
C GLY A 103 2.47 21.29 -9.68
#